data_AF-A0A2E7K272-F1
#
_entry.id   AF-A0A2E7K272-F1
#
_cell.length_a   1.000
_cell.length_b   1.000
_cell.length_c   1.000
_cell.angle_alpha   90.00
_cell.angle_beta   90.00
_cell.angle_gamma   90.00
#
_symmetry.space_group_name_H-M   'P 1'
#
loop_
_entity.id
_entity.type
_entity.pdbx_description
1 polymer ?
#
loop_
_entity_poly.entity_id
_entity_poly.type
_entity_poly.pdbx_seq_one_letter_code
_entity_poly.pdbx_strand_id
1 'polypeptide(L)'
;MADSKSNPMAGKGEVKAIRPPNKLKDKLGKGVNVKDLLTEERIQQSQALLDEASANFFEENAEDIKAIHQAATQLLANAGDEAALSEVRLRAHSIRGQSEALGYAMVARLLNSLHLFCKDHYRPVPEHALVVHKHAEALKVAFGEQMQGEGGILGEELVNSLRKLVLKFS
;
A
#
# COMPACT_ATOMS: atom_id res chain seq x y z
N MET A 1 -22.49 54.84 42.60
CA MET A 1 -21.67 54.93 41.38
C MET A 1 -21.17 53.52 41.12
N ALA A 2 -21.85 52.74 40.28
CA ALA A 2 -21.66 52.69 38.82
C ALA A 2 -20.24 52.17 38.51
N ASP A 3 -19.98 51.05 37.81
CA ASP A 3 -20.73 50.39 36.77
C ASP A 3 -20.36 48.91 36.60
N SER A 4 -21.35 48.19 36.10
CA SER A 4 -21.33 46.94 35.34
C SER A 4 -20.14 46.79 34.38
N LYS A 5 -19.51 45.60 34.38
CA LYS A 5 -19.22 44.88 33.14
C LYS A 5 -19.49 43.39 33.32
N SER A 6 -20.59 42.97 32.72
CA SER A 6 -20.93 41.59 32.41
C SER A 6 -19.93 40.97 31.43
N ASN A 7 -19.57 39.71 31.65
CA ASN A 7 -19.18 38.81 30.57
C ASN A 7 -19.98 37.50 30.72
N PRO A 8 -20.85 37.15 29.76
CA PRO A 8 -21.67 35.94 29.80
C PRO A 8 -20.87 34.73 29.26
N MET A 9 -21.44 33.53 29.45
CA MET A 9 -21.01 32.22 28.93
C MET A 9 -20.21 31.32 29.90
N ALA A 10 -20.74 31.12 31.10
CA ALA A 10 -20.49 29.91 31.88
C ALA A 10 -21.39 28.75 31.40
N GLY A 11 -21.18 28.29 30.17
CA GLY A 11 -21.75 27.04 29.68
C GLY A 11 -20.86 25.87 30.12
N LYS A 12 -21.13 25.29 31.29
CA LYS A 12 -20.48 24.05 31.76
C LYS A 12 -20.92 22.88 30.88
N GLY A 13 -20.28 22.71 29.73
CA GLY A 13 -20.30 21.44 29.02
C GLY A 13 -19.42 20.44 29.79
N GLU A 14 -20.04 19.49 30.48
CA GLU A 14 -19.32 18.36 31.08
C GLU A 14 -18.58 17.59 29.99
N VAL A 15 -17.26 17.78 29.91
CA VAL A 15 -16.40 16.96 29.06
C VAL A 15 -16.34 15.56 29.69
N LYS A 16 -17.22 14.66 29.25
CA LYS A 16 -17.10 13.23 29.58
C LYS A 16 -15.92 12.64 28.81
N ALA A 17 -14.77 12.57 29.46
CA ALA A 17 -13.62 11.83 28.96
C ALA A 17 -13.95 10.32 28.97
N ILE A 18 -14.47 9.82 27.85
CA ILE A 18 -14.59 8.39 27.61
C ILE A 18 -13.17 7.84 27.44
N ARG A 19 -12.69 7.08 28.43
CA ARG A 19 -11.43 6.33 28.32
C ARG A 19 -11.78 4.86 28.07
N PRO A 20 -11.78 4.41 26.81
CA PRO A 20 -11.96 2.99 26.51
C PRO A 20 -10.92 2.18 27.27
N PRO A 21 -11.27 1.02 27.84
CA PRO A 21 -10.29 0.16 28.50
C PRO A 21 -9.20 -0.23 27.49
N ASN A 22 -7.94 -0.01 27.84
CA ASN A 22 -6.79 -0.36 27.00
C ASN A 22 -6.60 -1.89 27.01
N LYS A 23 -7.32 -2.57 26.11
CA LYS A 23 -7.31 -4.04 25.96
C LYS A 23 -6.01 -4.60 25.37
N LEU A 24 -5.07 -3.75 24.94
CA LEU A 24 -3.78 -4.24 24.43
C LEU A 24 -3.00 -4.93 25.56
N LYS A 25 -3.01 -4.38 26.77
CA LYS A 25 -2.35 -4.98 27.95
C LYS A 25 -2.86 -6.38 28.27
N ASP A 26 -4.15 -6.62 28.04
CA ASP A 26 -4.77 -7.93 28.28
C ASP A 26 -4.29 -9.00 27.27
N LYS A 27 -3.84 -8.59 26.07
CA LYS A 27 -3.27 -9.48 25.05
C LYS A 27 -1.78 -9.79 25.23
N LEU A 28 -1.07 -9.03 26.07
CA LEU A 28 0.36 -9.22 26.34
C LEU A 28 0.65 -10.33 27.36
N GLY A 29 -0.38 -10.87 28.03
CA GLY A 29 -0.23 -11.80 29.15
C GLY A 29 0.06 -11.07 30.46
N LYS A 30 -0.42 -11.63 31.59
CA LYS A 30 -0.22 -11.02 32.92
C LYS A 30 1.27 -10.93 33.24
N GLY A 31 1.76 -9.72 33.52
CA GLY A 31 3.13 -9.48 34.01
C GLY A 31 4.16 -9.07 32.97
N VAL A 32 3.80 -8.99 31.68
CA VAL A 32 4.73 -8.55 30.62
C VAL A 32 4.76 -7.03 30.52
N ASN A 33 5.93 -6.42 30.69
CA ASN A 33 6.14 -4.99 30.46
C ASN A 33 6.56 -4.74 29.01
N VAL A 34 5.95 -3.74 28.36
CA VAL A 34 6.30 -3.35 26.98
C VAL A 34 7.77 -2.94 26.86
N LYS A 35 8.36 -2.36 27.91
CA LYS A 35 9.79 -1.97 27.93
C LYS A 35 10.73 -3.17 27.87
N ASP A 36 10.30 -4.32 28.36
CA ASP A 36 11.10 -5.56 28.35
C ASP A 36 11.04 -6.25 26.97
N LEU A 37 10.06 -5.90 26.13
CA LEU A 37 9.91 -6.39 24.76
C LEU A 37 10.59 -5.47 23.73
N LEU A 38 10.51 -4.15 23.92
CA LEU A 38 11.10 -3.13 23.04
C LEU A 38 12.50 -2.76 23.51
N THR A 39 13.38 -3.75 23.67
CA THR A 39 14.78 -3.49 24.00
C THR A 39 15.53 -2.96 22.78
N GLU A 40 16.58 -2.18 23.03
CA GLU A 40 17.46 -1.66 21.97
C GLU A 40 17.99 -2.79 21.06
N GLU A 41 18.42 -3.91 21.65
CA GLU A 41 18.89 -5.08 20.90
C GLU A 41 17.81 -5.64 19.96
N ARG A 42 16.56 -5.71 20.40
CA ARG A 42 15.44 -6.22 19.58
C ARG A 42 15.08 -5.25 18.46
N ILE A 43 15.16 -3.95 18.72
CA ILE A 43 14.98 -2.91 17.71
C ILE A 43 16.07 -3.02 16.65
N GLN A 44 17.34 -3.14 17.05
CA GLN A 44 18.47 -3.29 16.14
C GLN A 44 18.39 -4.58 15.31
N GLN A 45 18.03 -5.70 15.93
CA GLN A 45 17.78 -6.96 15.21
C GLN A 45 16.66 -6.81 14.19
N SER A 46 15.56 -6.14 14.58
CA SER A 46 14.44 -5.89 13.67
C SER A 46 14.85 -5.01 12.49
N GLN A 47 15.69 -3.99 12.73
CA GLN A 47 16.22 -3.13 11.67
C GLN A 47 17.12 -3.90 10.71
N ALA A 48 18.02 -4.75 11.21
CA ALA A 48 18.90 -5.56 10.37
C ALA A 48 18.10 -6.51 9.45
N LEU A 49 17.01 -7.10 9.95
CA LEU A 49 16.12 -7.94 9.13
C LEU A 49 15.42 -7.13 8.03
N LEU A 50 15.03 -5.88 8.31
CA LEU A 50 14.44 -5.00 7.29
C LEU A 50 15.47 -4.61 6.23
N ASP A 51 16.71 -4.32 6.64
CA ASP A 51 17.78 -3.96 5.72
C ASP A 51 18.13 -5.12 4.78
N GLU A 52 18.18 -6.36 5.30
CA GLU A 52 18.37 -7.58 4.52
C GLU A 52 17.21 -7.82 3.54
N ALA A 53 15.96 -7.73 4.03
CA ALA A 53 14.78 -7.86 3.17
C ALA A 53 14.74 -6.78 2.08
N SER A 54 15.16 -5.55 2.41
CA SER A 54 15.26 -4.46 1.44
C SER A 54 16.28 -4.77 0.35
N ALA A 55 17.45 -5.32 0.72
CA ALA A 55 18.51 -5.66 -0.22
C ALA A 55 18.07 -6.71 -1.25
N ASN A 56 17.26 -7.69 -0.84
CA ASN A 56 16.84 -8.81 -1.69
C ASN A 56 15.47 -8.62 -2.34
N PHE A 57 14.70 -7.58 -1.95
CA PHE A 57 13.31 -7.37 -2.37
C PHE A 57 13.08 -7.53 -3.88
N PHE A 58 13.89 -6.88 -4.71
CA PHE A 58 13.72 -6.90 -6.16
C PHE A 58 14.01 -8.27 -6.77
N GLU A 59 15.01 -8.99 -6.24
CA GLU A 59 15.37 -10.33 -6.69
C GLU A 59 14.29 -11.34 -6.30
N GLU A 60 13.87 -11.33 -5.04
CA GLU A 60 12.86 -12.25 -4.50
C GLU A 60 11.50 -12.10 -5.20
N ASN A 61 11.13 -10.88 -5.58
CA ASN A 61 9.85 -10.60 -6.23
C ASN A 61 9.92 -10.53 -7.77
N ALA A 62 11.10 -10.77 -8.39
CA ALA A 62 11.26 -10.67 -9.84
C ALA A 62 10.34 -11.65 -10.61
N GLU A 63 10.24 -12.89 -10.14
CA GLU A 63 9.37 -13.89 -10.75
C GLU A 63 7.89 -13.58 -10.54
N ASP A 64 7.52 -12.97 -9.42
CA ASP A 64 6.14 -12.53 -9.18
C ASP A 64 5.72 -11.41 -10.15
N ILE A 65 6.61 -10.45 -10.41
CA ILE A 65 6.37 -9.37 -11.37
C ILE A 65 6.29 -9.91 -12.80
N LYS A 66 7.14 -10.88 -13.14
CA LYS A 66 7.07 -11.59 -14.41
C LYS A 66 5.77 -12.36 -14.57
N ALA A 67 5.30 -13.04 -13.52
CA ALA A 67 4.00 -13.72 -13.51
C ALA A 67 2.83 -12.74 -13.69
N ILE A 68 2.86 -11.59 -13.00
CA ILE A 68 1.88 -10.50 -13.21
C ILE A 68 1.87 -10.06 -14.68
N HIS A 69 3.04 -9.84 -15.29
CA HIS A 69 3.13 -9.45 -16.70
C HIS A 69 2.57 -10.54 -17.62
N GLN A 70 2.90 -11.82 -17.39
CA GLN A 70 2.39 -12.93 -18.21
C GLN A 70 0.87 -13.05 -18.12
N ALA A 71 0.30 -13.00 -16.92
CA ALA A 71 -1.14 -13.01 -16.72
C ALA A 71 -1.82 -11.78 -17.34
N ALA A 72 -1.21 -10.60 -17.25
CA ALA A 72 -1.73 -9.41 -17.92
C ALA A 72 -1.71 -9.53 -19.45
N THR A 73 -0.69 -10.18 -20.02
CA THR A 73 -0.65 -10.51 -21.46
C THR A 73 -1.72 -11.54 -21.83
N GLN A 74 -2.03 -12.51 -20.98
CA GLN A 74 -3.13 -13.46 -21.18
C GLN A 74 -4.48 -12.73 -21.22
N LEU A 75 -4.69 -11.75 -20.33
CA LEU A 75 -5.90 -10.93 -20.33
C LEU A 75 -6.08 -10.11 -21.61
N LEU A 76 -4.98 -9.69 -22.27
CA LEU A 76 -5.08 -9.05 -23.60
C LEU A 76 -5.64 -10.00 -24.66
N ALA A 77 -5.28 -11.28 -24.61
CA ALA A 77 -5.78 -12.29 -25.54
C ALA A 77 -7.20 -12.74 -25.19
N ASN A 78 -7.53 -12.82 -23.89
CA ASN A 78 -8.83 -13.19 -23.39
C ASN A 78 -9.17 -12.37 -22.12
N ALA A 79 -9.92 -11.27 -22.30
CA ALA A 79 -10.29 -10.39 -21.19
C ALA A 79 -11.19 -11.06 -20.14
N GLY A 80 -11.84 -12.18 -20.48
CA GLY A 80 -12.65 -12.98 -19.57
C GLY A 80 -11.90 -14.10 -18.84
N ASP A 81 -10.57 -14.13 -18.91
CA ASP A 81 -9.77 -15.11 -18.18
C ASP A 81 -9.70 -14.77 -16.67
N GLU A 82 -10.65 -15.32 -15.91
CA GLU A 82 -10.74 -15.13 -14.46
C GLU A 82 -9.51 -15.65 -13.71
N ALA A 83 -8.84 -16.68 -14.22
CA ALA A 83 -7.63 -17.22 -13.58
C ALA A 83 -6.48 -16.22 -13.71
N ALA A 84 -6.28 -15.66 -14.91
CA ALA A 84 -5.28 -14.62 -15.15
C ALA A 84 -5.59 -13.34 -14.35
N LEU A 85 -6.86 -12.92 -14.26
CA LEU A 85 -7.26 -11.78 -13.44
C LEU A 85 -6.98 -12.00 -11.95
N SER A 86 -7.30 -13.19 -11.45
CA SER A 86 -7.05 -13.56 -10.06
C SER A 86 -5.55 -13.57 -9.74
N GLU A 87 -4.73 -14.11 -10.65
CA GLU A 87 -3.27 -14.15 -10.54
C GLU A 87 -2.68 -12.75 -10.38
N VAL A 88 -3.05 -11.82 -11.28
CA VAL A 88 -2.62 -10.42 -11.21
C VAL A 88 -3.02 -9.80 -9.87
N ARG A 89 -4.28 -9.96 -9.48
CA ARG A 89 -4.84 -9.31 -8.28
C ARG A 89 -4.17 -9.78 -6.99
N LEU A 90 -3.92 -11.09 -6.85
CA LEU A 90 -3.35 -11.68 -5.64
C LEU A 90 -1.87 -11.31 -5.49
N ARG A 91 -1.08 -11.44 -6.57
CA ARG A 91 0.33 -11.08 -6.54
C ARG A 91 0.52 -9.59 -6.31
N ALA A 92 -0.26 -8.74 -7.00
CA ALA A 92 -0.22 -7.30 -6.78
C ALA A 92 -0.50 -6.92 -5.31
N HIS A 93 -1.46 -7.58 -4.66
CA HIS A 93 -1.75 -7.35 -3.25
C HIS A 93 -0.59 -7.74 -2.33
N SER A 94 0.01 -8.91 -2.57
CA SER A 94 1.12 -9.44 -1.76
C SER A 94 2.34 -8.54 -1.81
N ILE A 95 2.80 -8.22 -3.02
CA ILE A 95 4.00 -7.38 -3.23
C ILE A 95 3.75 -5.96 -2.72
N ARG A 96 2.51 -5.44 -2.82
CA ARG A 96 2.15 -4.13 -2.26
C ARG A 96 2.44 -4.07 -0.76
N GLY A 97 2.07 -5.10 -0.01
CA GLY A 97 2.33 -5.16 1.44
C GLY A 97 3.82 -5.12 1.77
N GLN A 98 4.63 -5.87 1.02
CA GLN A 98 6.09 -5.88 1.17
C GLN A 98 6.71 -4.52 0.82
N SER A 99 6.34 -3.97 -0.33
CA SER A 99 6.85 -2.68 -0.81
C SER A 99 6.49 -1.51 0.11
N GLU A 100 5.31 -1.51 0.75
CA GLU A 100 4.96 -0.54 1.79
C GLU A 100 5.84 -0.69 3.04
N ALA A 101 6.06 -1.92 3.51
CA ALA A 101 6.87 -2.20 4.70
C ALA A 101 8.36 -1.83 4.51
N LEU A 102 8.87 -1.93 3.28
CA LEU A 102 10.26 -1.65 2.94
C LEU A 102 10.51 -0.23 2.40
N GLY A 103 9.48 0.63 2.33
CA GLY A 103 9.64 2.03 1.91
C GLY A 103 9.70 2.27 0.39
N TYR A 104 9.31 1.30 -0.43
CA TYR A 104 9.23 1.42 -1.88
C TYR A 104 7.90 2.06 -2.34
N ALA A 105 7.71 3.35 -1.99
CA ALA A 105 6.44 4.05 -2.11
C ALA A 105 5.88 4.12 -3.54
N MET A 106 6.72 4.35 -4.56
CA MET A 106 6.28 4.37 -5.96
C MET A 106 5.75 3.00 -6.40
N VAL A 107 6.49 1.93 -6.10
CA VAL A 107 6.12 0.55 -6.42
C VAL A 107 4.80 0.19 -5.72
N ALA A 108 4.68 0.53 -4.43
CA ALA A 108 3.46 0.34 -3.65
C ALA A 108 2.26 1.06 -4.29
N ARG A 109 2.41 2.31 -4.74
CA ARG A 109 1.35 3.07 -5.43
C ARG A 109 0.90 2.39 -6.73
N LEU A 110 1.84 1.91 -7.54
CA LEU A 110 1.53 1.19 -8.78
C LEU A 110 0.78 -0.12 -8.52
N LEU A 111 1.28 -0.93 -7.57
CA LEU A 111 0.65 -2.19 -7.18
C LEU A 111 -0.74 -1.99 -6.58
N ASN A 112 -0.91 -0.95 -5.77
CA ASN A 112 -2.20 -0.59 -5.19
C ASN A 112 -3.20 -0.16 -6.28
N SER A 113 -2.77 0.70 -7.21
CA SER A 113 -3.59 1.13 -8.36
C SER A 113 -4.05 -0.07 -9.18
N LEU A 114 -3.12 -0.97 -9.51
CA LEU A 114 -3.42 -2.21 -10.24
C LEU A 114 -4.41 -3.10 -9.48
N HIS A 115 -4.14 -3.36 -8.19
CA HIS A 115 -4.98 -4.21 -7.36
C HIS A 115 -6.42 -3.67 -7.26
N LEU A 116 -6.57 -2.36 -6.98
CA LEU A 116 -7.88 -1.72 -6.88
C LEU A 116 -8.61 -1.71 -8.22
N PHE A 117 -7.92 -1.43 -9.33
CA PHE A 117 -8.53 -1.50 -10.65
C PHE A 117 -9.06 -2.92 -10.94
N CYS A 118 -8.25 -3.95 -10.69
CA CYS A 118 -8.66 -5.34 -10.84
C CYS A 118 -9.84 -5.73 -9.93
N LYS A 119 -9.90 -5.19 -8.71
CA LYS A 119 -10.92 -5.55 -7.72
C LYS A 119 -12.25 -4.82 -7.94
N ASP A 120 -12.20 -3.52 -8.21
CA ASP A 120 -13.36 -2.63 -8.09
C ASP A 120 -13.90 -2.16 -9.46
N HIS A 121 -13.07 -2.17 -10.51
CA HIS A 121 -13.43 -1.58 -11.81
C HIS A 121 -13.31 -2.54 -13.00
N TYR A 122 -12.63 -3.69 -12.84
CA TYR A 122 -12.38 -4.58 -13.97
C TYR A 122 -13.69 -5.11 -14.57
N ARG A 123 -13.76 -5.08 -15.90
CA ARG A 123 -14.80 -5.70 -16.72
C ARG A 123 -14.09 -6.52 -17.79
N PRO A 124 -14.64 -7.66 -18.23
CA PRO A 124 -14.01 -8.52 -19.22
C PRO A 124 -14.12 -7.93 -20.64
N VAL A 125 -13.52 -6.75 -20.82
CA VAL A 125 -13.46 -5.99 -22.07
C VAL A 125 -12.01 -5.65 -22.42
N PRO A 126 -11.65 -5.56 -23.71
CA PRO A 126 -10.26 -5.35 -24.16
C PRO A 126 -9.60 -4.10 -23.56
N GLU A 127 -10.37 -3.04 -23.35
CA GLU A 127 -9.86 -1.78 -22.80
C GLU A 127 -9.37 -1.95 -21.35
N HIS A 128 -10.09 -2.70 -20.52
CA HIS A 128 -9.70 -2.93 -19.13
C HIS A 128 -8.50 -3.87 -19.05
N ALA A 129 -8.45 -4.90 -19.91
CA ALA A 129 -7.27 -5.74 -20.06
C ALA A 129 -6.03 -4.92 -20.47
N LEU A 130 -6.19 -3.91 -21.35
CA LEU A 130 -5.12 -3.00 -21.71
C LEU A 130 -4.66 -2.14 -20.53
N VAL A 131 -5.57 -1.65 -19.67
CA VAL A 131 -5.18 -0.93 -18.45
C VAL A 131 -4.33 -1.82 -17.53
N VAL A 132 -4.75 -3.06 -17.32
CA VAL A 132 -4.01 -4.04 -16.50
C VAL A 132 -2.61 -4.28 -17.08
N HIS A 133 -2.52 -4.50 -18.40
CA HIS A 133 -1.25 -4.68 -19.08
C HIS A 133 -0.32 -3.48 -18.94
N LYS A 134 -0.83 -2.26 -19.07
CA LYS A 134 -0.02 -1.04 -18.94
C LYS A 134 0.54 -0.86 -17.53
N HIS A 135 -0.20 -1.25 -16.49
CA HIS A 135 0.34 -1.30 -15.13
C HIS A 135 1.43 -2.36 -15.00
N ALA A 136 1.24 -3.55 -15.59
CA ALA A 136 2.23 -4.62 -15.54
C ALA A 136 3.55 -4.25 -16.26
N GLU A 137 3.47 -3.53 -17.39
CA GLU A 137 4.66 -2.99 -18.07
C GLU A 137 5.40 -1.98 -17.21
N ALA A 138 4.66 -1.05 -16.59
CA ALA A 138 5.25 -0.06 -15.68
C ALA A 138 5.93 -0.71 -14.47
N LEU A 139 5.32 -1.75 -13.90
CA LEU A 139 5.90 -2.53 -12.80
C LEU A 139 7.16 -3.27 -13.24
N LYS A 140 7.17 -3.88 -14.42
CA LYS A 140 8.35 -4.55 -14.97
C LYS A 140 9.52 -3.58 -15.14
N VAL A 141 9.27 -2.36 -15.62
CA VAL A 141 10.30 -1.32 -15.74
C VAL A 141 10.77 -0.87 -14.36
N ALA A 142 9.85 -0.58 -13.43
CA ALA A 142 10.21 -0.15 -12.08
C ALA A 142 11.06 -1.19 -11.33
N PHE A 143 10.77 -2.48 -11.51
CA PHE A 143 11.57 -3.58 -10.94
C PHE A 143 12.90 -3.78 -11.66
N GLY A 144 12.94 -3.66 -12.99
CA GLY A 144 14.16 -3.77 -13.77
C GLY A 144 15.18 -2.67 -13.44
N GLU A 145 14.70 -1.46 -13.20
CA GLU A 145 15.52 -0.30 -12.79
C GLU A 145 15.70 -0.20 -11.26
N GLN A 146 15.16 -1.16 -10.49
CA GLN A 146 15.17 -1.17 -9.03
C GLN A 146 14.78 0.19 -8.41
N MET A 147 13.70 0.79 -8.91
CA MET A 147 13.30 2.15 -8.53
C MET A 147 12.96 2.23 -7.04
N GLN A 148 13.67 3.11 -6.33
CA GLN A 148 13.50 3.32 -4.89
C GLN A 148 12.71 4.60 -4.57
N GLY A 149 12.12 4.64 -3.38
CA GLY A 149 11.40 5.81 -2.87
C GLY A 149 10.24 6.23 -3.79
N GLU A 150 10.21 7.51 -4.17
CA GLU A 150 9.14 8.09 -5.00
C GLU A 150 9.38 7.97 -6.52
N GLY A 151 10.56 7.50 -6.96
CA GLY A 151 10.88 7.36 -8.39
C GLY A 151 11.17 8.66 -9.14
N GLY A 152 11.27 9.78 -8.43
CA GLY A 152 11.61 11.09 -8.99
C GLY A 152 10.58 11.60 -10.01
N ILE A 153 11.00 12.54 -10.87
CA ILE A 153 10.12 13.18 -11.86
C ILE A 153 9.54 12.15 -12.83
N LEU A 154 10.37 11.25 -13.34
CA LEU A 154 9.96 10.21 -14.30
C LEU A 154 8.94 9.25 -13.69
N GLY A 155 9.17 8.81 -12.45
CA GLY A 155 8.25 7.93 -11.74
C GLY A 155 6.90 8.60 -11.48
N GLU A 156 6.91 9.87 -11.09
CA GLU A 156 5.69 10.64 -10.85
C GLU A 156 4.90 10.88 -12.15
N GLU A 157 5.56 11.17 -13.26
CA GLU A 157 4.92 11.27 -14.59
C GLU A 157 4.28 9.94 -15.00
N LEU A 158 4.98 8.82 -14.81
CA LEU A 158 4.48 7.48 -15.11
C LEU A 158 3.23 7.15 -14.27
N VAL A 159 3.28 7.34 -12.95
CA VAL A 159 2.14 7.11 -12.06
C VAL A 159 0.95 8.00 -12.44
N ASN A 160 1.19 9.26 -12.76
CA ASN A 160 0.14 10.18 -13.18
C ASN A 160 -0.49 9.79 -14.54
N SER A 161 0.32 9.27 -15.48
CA SER A 161 -0.19 8.78 -16.76
C SER A 161 -1.12 7.57 -16.58
N LEU A 162 -0.75 6.62 -15.71
CA LEU A 162 -1.56 5.45 -15.39
C LEU A 162 -2.82 5.83 -14.60
N ARG A 163 -2.72 6.79 -13.68
CA ARG A 163 -3.89 7.30 -12.96
C ARG A 163 -4.93 7.90 -13.90
N LYS A 164 -4.49 8.69 -14.90
CA LYS A 164 -5.39 9.23 -15.94
C LYS A 164 -6.03 8.10 -16.76
N LEU A 165 -5.27 7.05 -17.06
CA LEU A 165 -5.79 5.87 -17.76
C LEU A 165 -6.86 5.16 -16.93
N VAL A 166 -6.62 4.92 -15.63
CA VAL A 166 -7.61 4.33 -14.72
C VAL A 166 -8.87 5.18 -14.67
N LEU A 167 -8.77 6.50 -14.47
CA LEU A 167 -9.92 7.41 -14.40
C LEU A 167 -10.77 7.43 -15.67
N LYS A 168 -10.18 7.09 -16.82
CA LYS A 168 -10.91 6.99 -18.09
C LYS A 168 -11.78 5.72 -18.17
N PHE A 169 -11.40 4.66 -17.47
CA PHE A 169 -12.00 3.33 -17.56
C PHE A 169 -12.62 2.84 -16.23
N SER A 170 -12.55 3.63 -15.16
CA SER A 170 -13.19 3.41 -13.86
C SER A 170 -14.63 3.89 -13.84
#